data_AF-A0A5P9CBV3-F1
#
_entry.id   AF-A0A5P9CBV3-F1
#
_cell.length_a   1.000
_cell.length_b   1.000
_cell.length_c   1.000
_cell.angle_alpha   90.00
_cell.angle_beta   90.00
_cell.angle_gamma   90.00
#
_symmetry.space_group_name_H-M   'P 1'
#
loop_
_entity.id
_entity.type
_entity.pdbx_description
1 polymer ?
#
loop_
_entity_poly.entity_id
_entity_poly.type
_entity_poly.pdbx_seq_one_letter_code
_entity_poly.pdbx_strand_id
1 'polypeptide(L)'
;MTWTVKIEQDEDGNLVVPLPDELLTQLGVGIGDSLYLSEEYVVTTRCLVLSKTPQVPDRVDVLVEHWNNEDSGTNEDPGTRHE
;
A
#
# COMPACT_ATOMS: atom_id res chain seq x y z
N MET A 1 4.98 6.17 -8.57
CA MET A 1 5.70 7.39 -8.15
C MET A 1 6.11 7.19 -6.70
N THR A 2 7.36 7.50 -6.36
CA THR A 2 7.88 7.34 -4.99
C THR A 2 8.43 8.68 -4.55
N TRP A 3 7.94 9.20 -3.41
CA TRP A 3 8.42 10.44 -2.83
C TRP A 3 9.29 10.13 -1.61
N THR A 4 10.33 10.93 -1.40
CA THR A 4 11.15 10.89 -0.18
C THR A 4 10.87 12.14 0.62
N VAL A 5 10.37 11.97 1.83
CA VAL A 5 10.06 13.06 2.76
C VAL A 5 10.93 12.93 3.99
N LYS A 6 11.24 14.07 4.62
CA LYS A 6 11.98 14.11 5.89
C LYS A 6 11.00 14.39 7.02
N ILE A 7 11.13 13.65 8.11
CA ILE A 7 10.38 13.91 9.32
C ILE A 7 10.94 15.19 9.95
N GLU A 8 10.05 16.12 10.27
CA GLU A 8 10.38 17.38 10.93
C GLU A 8 9.78 17.37 12.35
N GLN A 9 10.21 18.33 13.17
CA GLN A 9 9.66 18.54 14.50
C GLN A 9 9.02 19.93 14.55
N ASP A 10 7.78 20.00 15.04
CA ASP A 10 7.08 21.27 15.21
C ASP A 10 7.52 21.99 16.50
N GLU A 11 7.05 23.23 16.68
CA GLU A 11 7.39 24.09 17.83
C GLU A 11 6.98 23.49 19.19
N ASP A 12 5.97 22.63 19.22
CA ASP A 12 5.47 21.88 20.38
C ASP A 12 6.22 20.55 20.59
N GLY A 13 7.12 20.19 19.67
CA GLY A 13 7.95 19.01 19.76
C GLY A 13 7.34 17.75 19.14
N ASN A 14 6.20 17.85 18.45
CA ASN A 14 5.61 16.71 17.75
C ASN A 14 6.30 16.48 16.41
N LEU A 15 6.41 15.21 16.03
CA LEU A 15 6.97 14.83 14.74
C LEU A 15 5.91 15.01 13.64
N VAL A 16 6.29 15.72 12.59
CA VAL A 16 5.43 16.00 11.43
C VAL A 16 6.06 15.38 10.19
N VAL A 17 5.23 14.68 9.41
CA VAL A 17 5.63 14.16 8.09
C VAL A 17 5.03 15.09 7.03
N PRO A 18 5.84 15.95 6.39
CA PRO A 18 5.35 16.82 5.33
C PRO A 18 4.97 15.96 4.13
N LEU A 19 3.71 16.07 3.69
CA LEU A 19 3.22 15.41 2.49
C LEU A 19 3.37 16.35 1.30
N PRO A 20 3.91 15.90 0.16
CA PRO A 20 4.02 16.73 -1.03
C PRO A 20 2.63 17.14 -1.54
N ASP A 21 2.52 18.36 -2.04
CA ASP A 21 1.28 18.94 -2.58
C ASP A 21 0.67 18.09 -3.71
N GLU A 22 1.49 17.49 -4.57
CA GLU A 22 1.05 16.54 -5.60
C GLU A 22 0.33 15.33 -5.00
N LEU A 23 0.85 14.76 -3.90
CA LEU A 23 0.22 13.65 -3.20
C LEU A 23 -1.10 14.08 -2.57
N LEU A 24 -1.15 15.25 -1.93
CA LEU A 24 -2.38 15.80 -1.35
C LEU A 24 -3.45 16.02 -2.42
N THR A 25 -3.04 16.57 -3.57
CA THR A 25 -3.94 16.80 -4.72
C THR A 25 -4.48 15.50 -5.28
N GLN A 26 -3.63 14.48 -5.43
CA GLN A 26 -4.02 13.17 -5.92
C GLN A 26 -4.98 12.46 -4.94
N LEU A 27 -4.75 12.63 -3.63
CA LEU A 27 -5.66 12.13 -2.60
C LEU A 27 -6.93 12.98 -2.50
N GLY A 28 -6.97 14.18 -3.08
CA GLY A 28 -8.07 15.13 -2.97
C GLY A 28 -8.26 15.60 -1.54
N VAL A 29 -7.15 15.95 -0.86
CA VAL A 29 -7.08 16.38 0.54
C VAL A 29 -6.55 17.81 0.56
N GLY A 30 -7.25 18.68 1.28
CA GLY A 30 -6.87 20.07 1.48
C GLY A 30 -6.21 20.34 2.84
N ILE A 31 -5.69 21.55 2.99
CA ILE A 31 -5.23 22.05 4.29
C ILE A 31 -6.44 22.14 5.22
N GLY A 32 -6.33 21.53 6.41
CA GLY A 32 -7.38 21.48 7.41
C GLY A 32 -8.24 20.22 7.37
N ASP A 33 -8.09 19.38 6.35
CA ASP A 33 -8.71 18.05 6.33
C ASP A 33 -7.98 17.11 7.29
N SER A 34 -8.74 16.17 7.86
CA SER A 34 -8.20 15.11 8.71
C SER A 34 -8.06 13.82 7.92
N LEU A 35 -6.93 13.13 8.11
CA LEU A 35 -6.66 11.81 7.54
C LEU A 35 -6.51 10.78 8.65
N TYR A 36 -6.84 9.54 8.31
CA TYR A 36 -6.63 8.39 9.16
C TYR A 36 -5.30 7.74 8.79
N LEU A 37 -4.45 7.54 9.80
CA LEU A 37 -3.18 6.83 9.68
C LEU A 37 -3.33 5.44 10.30
N SER A 38 -2.93 4.40 9.59
CA SER A 38 -2.98 3.01 10.07
C SER A 38 -1.67 2.29 9.78
N GLU A 39 -1.24 1.43 10.69
CA GLU A 39 -0.07 0.57 10.50
C GLU A 39 -0.52 -0.74 9.83
N GLU A 40 0.07 -1.07 8.69
CA GLU A 40 -0.21 -2.29 7.94
C GLU A 40 1.09 -3.07 7.69
N TYR A 41 1.01 -4.40 7.72
CA TYR A 41 2.13 -5.26 7.37
C TYR A 41 1.97 -5.72 5.92
N VAL A 42 2.80 -5.17 5.04
CA VAL A 42 2.90 -5.63 3.66
C VAL A 42 4.01 -6.68 3.62
N VAL A 43 3.60 -7.95 3.59
CA VAL A 43 4.48 -9.13 3.62
C VAL A 43 5.27 -9.23 4.93
N THR A 44 6.41 -8.53 5.02
CA THR A 44 7.28 -8.47 6.21
C THR A 44 7.67 -7.05 6.59
N THR A 45 7.23 -6.05 5.82
CA THR A 45 7.57 -4.64 6.05
C THR A 45 6.40 -3.92 6.68
N ARG A 46 6.66 -3.17 7.76
CA ARG A 46 5.68 -2.27 8.37
C ARG A 46 5.53 -1.03 7.49
N CYS A 47 4.32 -0.79 7.03
CA CYS A 47 3.94 0.34 6.19
C CYS A 47 2.94 1.22 6.96
N LEU A 48 3.02 2.52 6.74
CA LEU A 48 2.03 3.47 7.20
C LEU A 48 1.07 3.79 6.06
N VAL A 49 -0.21 3.54 6.26
CA VAL A 49 -1.29 3.76 5.28
C VAL A 49 -2.08 4.99 5.68
N LEU A 50 -2.25 5.91 4.73
CA LEU A 50 -3.04 7.14 4.86
C LEU A 50 -4.37 6.99 4.10
N SER A 51 -5.49 7.27 4.77
CA SER A 51 -6.83 7.18 4.18
C SER A 51 -7.74 8.33 4.60
N LYS A 52 -8.71 8.68 3.73
CA LYS A 52 -9.72 9.73 4.02
C LYS A 52 -10.91 9.22 4.82
N THR A 53 -11.17 7.92 4.74
CA THR A 53 -12.24 7.26 5.47
C THR A 53 -11.65 6.60 6.70
N PRO A 54 -12.38 6.55 7.83
CA PRO A 54 -11.96 5.75 8.96
C PRO A 54 -11.90 4.29 8.51
N GLN A 55 -10.70 3.82 8.21
CA GLN A 55 -10.47 2.40 8.05
C GLN A 55 -10.52 1.83 9.46
N VAL A 56 -11.59 1.09 9.74
CA VAL A 56 -11.61 0.23 10.92
C VAL A 56 -10.46 -0.75 10.72
N PRO A 57 -9.48 -0.81 11.63
CA PRO A 57 -8.48 -1.87 11.62
C PRO A 57 -9.23 -3.15 12.00
N ASP A 58 -10.00 -3.68 11.06
CA ASP A 58 -10.63 -4.97 11.23
C ASP A 58 -9.50 -5.96 11.39
N ARG A 59 -9.59 -6.66 12.51
CA ARG A 59 -8.48 -7.40 13.11
C ARG A 59 -7.96 -8.43 12.12
N VAL A 60 -6.63 -8.48 12.00
CA VAL A 60 -5.79 -9.62 11.58
C VAL A 60 -5.88 -10.10 10.12
N ASP A 61 -4.70 -10.30 9.52
CA ASP A 61 -4.41 -11.32 8.49
C ASP A 61 -5.37 -11.48 7.29
N VAL A 62 -5.47 -10.50 6.37
CA VAL A 62 -5.89 -10.78 4.98
C VAL A 62 -5.19 -9.84 4.00
N LEU A 63 -3.97 -10.17 3.58
CA LEU A 63 -3.55 -10.00 2.17
C LEU A 63 -2.32 -10.87 1.85
N VAL A 64 -2.44 -12.17 2.14
CA VAL A 64 -1.84 -13.16 1.23
C VAL A 64 -2.78 -13.20 0.01
N GLU A 65 -2.22 -13.36 -1.19
CA GLU A 65 -2.93 -13.80 -2.40
C GLU A 65 -3.53 -12.72 -3.32
N HIS A 66 -2.69 -11.82 -3.82
CA HIS A 66 -2.72 -11.60 -5.27
C HIS A 66 -1.35 -11.13 -5.73
N TRP A 67 -0.81 -11.82 -6.75
CA TRP A 67 0.37 -11.51 -7.60
C TRP A 67 1.34 -12.69 -7.74
N ASN A 68 0.82 -13.91 -7.81
CA ASN A 68 1.50 -15.01 -8.50
C ASN A 68 0.46 -15.94 -9.12
N ASN A 69 -0.15 -15.51 -10.22
CA ASN A 69 -0.53 -16.46 -11.26
C ASN A 69 -0.54 -15.77 -12.62
N GLU A 70 0.64 -15.34 -13.08
CA GLU A 70 0.91 -15.45 -14.51
C GLU A 70 1.22 -16.93 -14.74
N ASP A 71 0.13 -17.64 -14.99
CA ASP A 71 0.00 -19.06 -15.26
C ASP A 71 1.06 -19.48 -16.28
N SER A 72 2.06 -20.20 -15.78
CA SER A 72 2.95 -21.00 -16.60
C SER A 72 2.11 -22.10 -17.25
N GLY A 73 1.56 -21.81 -18.44
CA GLY A 73 0.97 -22.80 -19.32
C GLY A 73 2.05 -23.76 -19.85
N THR A 74 2.43 -24.73 -19.03
CA THR A 74 3.07 -25.97 -19.47
C THR A 74 2.00 -26.84 -20.15
N ASN A 75 1.99 -26.87 -21.47
CA ASN A 75 1.27 -27.91 -22.20
C ASN A 75 2.27 -28.97 -22.63
N GLU A 76 2.31 -30.04 -21.83
CA GLU A 76 2.97 -31.29 -22.14
C GLU A 76 2.32 -31.98 -23.35
N ASP A 77 3.19 -32.62 -24.13
CA ASP A 77 2.92 -33.42 -25.32
C ASP A 77 2.02 -34.64 -25.04
N PRO A 78 0.95 -34.86 -25.82
CA PRO A 78 0.26 -36.13 -25.87
C PRO A 78 0.51 -36.84 -27.22
N GLY A 79 1.53 -37.71 -27.26
CA GLY A 79 1.50 -39.03 -27.90
C GLY A 79 1.01 -39.13 -29.35
N THR A 80 1.94 -39.19 -30.30
CA THR A 80 1.68 -39.82 -31.61
C THR A 80 2.06 -41.30 -31.55
N ARG A 81 1.05 -42.17 -31.35
CA ARG A 81 1.10 -43.57 -31.77
C ARG A 81 0.01 -43.76 -32.82
N HIS A 82 0.42 -43.90 -34.07
CA HIS A 82 -0.37 -44.55 -35.12
C HIS A 82 0.53 -45.56 -35.84
N GLU A 83 -0.14 -46.58 -36.35
CA GLU A 83 0.30 -47.94 -36.70
C GLU A 83 1.40 -48.06 -37.77
#